data_AF-A0AA44U5T1-F1
#
_entry.id   AF-A0AA44U5T1-F1
#
_cell.length_a   1.000
_cell.length_b   1.000
_cell.length_c   1.000
_cell.angle_alpha   90.00
_cell.angle_beta   90.00
_cell.angle_gamma   90.00
#
_symmetry.space_group_name_H-M   'P 1'
#
loop_
_entity.id
_entity.type
_entity.pdbx_description
1 polymer ?
#
loop_
_entity_poly.entity_id
_entity_poly.type
_entity_poly.pdbx_seq_one_letter_code
_entity_poly.pdbx_strand_id
1 'polypeptide(L)'
;MTIDHAVSRYAQDAPVVSLDDGKDLAGVLSRISPSPHVSPTTVSPRPNPRRPNPRRLEAKDIDWRTVVSLRRKASERISSERASHRERTGVDLSGDDVRMLGRSIVRQAVESHAEKLTAEGQALWSAQTKDAYVRAVMDAIFGYGRLQPLFEIQDAENIEINGCDRVFVQYGDGRREPGPVVADDDAELVEAIRFLGESANPPRPFDDAHPTMTVALGSQYRLHAIGFGLSYRPSVVIRHHTLTRVTIDDLVNTAMMPHHVGVLLRAAVLARRSIVIAGDQGAGKTTLLRALVDAIPPTERFGTLETDYELLTHLNPDRDNMVAFQATVGLGEKVDGHCLGEFTVADLIPEALRQNLSRLVVGEVRGVEAAAMFEAMQAGAGTMSTTHSHSATSTMDRLAGRVAMGGVMTIEEAYRQIAHNITFLVHVTLVDDTWRGGTRTRHITEIRQLTGALENGRPVTHLTYAAPTPTSPGMFHPDPALVAELSHYEPEVTRWI
;
A
#
# COMPACT_ATOMS: atom_id res chain seq x y z
N MET A 1 -34.73 -59.94 -1.87
CA MET A 1 -33.92 -60.19 -3.07
C MET A 1 -32.61 -59.44 -2.85
N THR A 2 -31.78 -59.82 -1.86
CA THR A 2 -30.87 -61.00 -1.75
C THR A 2 -29.79 -60.92 -2.85
N ILE A 3 -28.49 -60.77 -2.56
CA ILE A 3 -27.52 -61.71 -1.93
C ILE A 3 -26.29 -60.85 -1.45
N ASP A 4 -25.83 -60.86 -0.18
CA ASP A 4 -24.90 -61.81 0.53
C ASP A 4 -23.41 -61.68 0.11
N HIS A 5 -22.33 -61.86 0.90
CA HIS A 5 -21.98 -61.99 2.34
C HIS A 5 -20.42 -62.20 2.37
N ALA A 6 -19.67 -61.71 3.39
CA ALA A 6 -18.39 -62.29 3.89
C ALA A 6 -17.91 -61.48 5.12
N VAL A 7 -18.24 -61.83 6.37
CA VAL A 7 -17.70 -62.86 7.29
C VAL A 7 -16.64 -62.31 8.28
N SER A 8 -17.01 -62.52 9.55
CA SER A 8 -16.37 -62.19 10.84
C SER A 8 -15.34 -63.23 11.29
N ARG A 9 -14.46 -62.85 12.25
CA ARG A 9 -13.94 -63.60 13.43
C ARG A 9 -12.61 -62.92 13.85
N TYR A 10 -12.28 -62.61 15.11
CA TYR A 10 -12.37 -63.36 16.36
C TYR A 10 -12.31 -62.38 17.55
N ALA A 11 -13.04 -62.69 18.62
CA ALA A 11 -12.71 -62.33 19.99
C ALA A 11 -13.07 -63.53 20.88
N GLN A 12 -12.19 -63.89 21.82
CA GLN A 12 -12.45 -64.41 23.17
C GLN A 12 -11.18 -65.09 23.72
N ASP A 13 -10.68 -64.59 24.85
CA ASP A 13 -10.58 -65.37 26.10
C ASP A 13 -10.01 -64.49 27.23
N ALA A 14 -10.73 -64.45 28.36
CA ALA A 14 -10.32 -63.94 29.68
C ALA A 14 -10.26 -65.15 30.65
N PRO A 15 -9.53 -65.10 31.80
CA PRO A 15 -10.07 -64.47 33.04
C PRO A 15 -9.00 -63.81 33.97
N VAL A 16 -9.29 -62.71 34.72
CA VAL A 16 -9.76 -62.57 36.14
C VAL A 16 -8.90 -63.37 37.17
N VAL A 17 -8.31 -62.85 38.28
CA VAL A 17 -8.81 -62.24 39.55
C VAL A 17 -7.58 -61.73 40.37
N SER A 18 -7.50 -60.44 40.75
CA SER A 18 -7.59 -59.79 42.11
C SER A 18 -6.59 -60.16 43.22
N LEU A 19 -6.13 -59.12 43.95
CA LEU A 19 -6.01 -58.93 45.42
C LEU A 19 -5.00 -57.78 45.64
N ASP A 20 -5.39 -56.59 46.10
CA ASP A 20 -5.74 -56.14 47.46
C ASP A 20 -4.53 -55.58 48.24
N ASP A 21 -4.86 -54.65 49.13
CA ASP A 21 -4.04 -53.99 50.15
C ASP A 21 -3.05 -52.87 49.78
N GLY A 22 -3.30 -51.75 50.46
CA GLY A 22 -2.53 -50.53 50.38
C GLY A 22 -1.22 -50.57 51.17
N LYS A 23 -0.36 -49.61 50.81
CA LYS A 23 0.53 -48.90 51.73
C LYS A 23 1.18 -47.75 50.97
N ASP A 24 0.75 -46.57 51.39
CA ASP A 24 1.57 -45.40 51.68
C ASP A 24 2.75 -45.10 50.74
N LEU A 25 2.46 -44.24 49.78
CA LEU A 25 3.41 -43.50 48.96
C LEU A 25 4.13 -42.43 49.79
N ALA A 26 5.19 -42.78 50.52
CA ALA A 26 6.15 -41.79 51.03
C ALA A 26 7.45 -42.47 51.51
N GLY A 27 8.29 -42.95 50.59
CA GLY A 27 9.55 -43.55 51.06
C GLY A 27 10.42 -44.25 50.04
N VAL A 28 10.28 -44.02 48.74
CA VAL A 28 11.31 -44.42 47.77
C VAL A 28 11.49 -43.29 46.74
N LEU A 29 11.66 -42.07 47.23
CA LEU A 29 12.40 -41.05 46.51
C LEU A 29 13.89 -41.38 46.64
N SER A 30 14.44 -42.02 45.62
CA SER A 30 15.70 -41.60 45.00
C SER A 30 16.26 -42.75 44.20
N ARG A 31 16.68 -42.39 42.99
CA ARG A 31 17.45 -43.16 42.01
C ARG A 31 16.60 -43.76 40.89
N ILE A 32 17.07 -43.40 39.69
CA ILE A 32 16.75 -43.97 38.37
C ILE A 32 15.59 -43.27 37.67
N SER A 33 15.92 -42.21 36.94
CA SER A 33 15.08 -41.63 35.88
C SER A 33 14.96 -42.63 34.72
N PRO A 34 13.74 -43.03 34.31
CA PRO A 34 13.52 -43.70 33.03
C PRO A 34 13.01 -42.73 31.98
N SER A 35 13.46 -42.94 30.75
CA SER A 35 12.99 -42.31 29.53
C SER A 35 11.47 -42.42 29.36
N PRO A 36 10.77 -41.37 28.88
CA PRO A 36 9.39 -41.51 28.47
C PRO A 36 9.27 -42.01 27.02
N HIS A 37 8.44 -43.03 26.87
CA HIS A 37 7.91 -43.57 25.63
C HIS A 37 7.16 -42.51 24.81
N VAL A 38 7.26 -42.70 23.50
CA VAL A 38 6.70 -41.93 22.40
C VAL A 38 5.18 -42.12 22.30
N SER A 39 4.44 -41.02 22.17
CA SER A 39 3.07 -40.98 21.61
C SER A 39 3.15 -40.55 20.14
N PRO A 40 2.27 -41.05 19.24
CA PRO A 40 2.44 -40.89 17.80
C PRO A 40 2.13 -39.45 17.36
N THR A 41 3.16 -38.69 17.04
CA THR A 41 3.04 -37.39 16.38
C THR A 41 2.60 -37.59 14.93
N THR A 42 1.44 -37.03 14.58
CA THR A 42 1.08 -36.72 13.19
C THR A 42 2.22 -35.95 12.53
N VAL A 43 2.82 -36.55 11.52
CA VAL A 43 3.95 -35.99 10.76
C VAL A 43 3.45 -34.81 9.93
N SER A 44 3.64 -33.59 10.42
CA SER A 44 3.71 -32.42 9.54
C SER A 44 5.00 -32.50 8.71
N PRO A 45 4.95 -32.22 7.39
CA PRO A 45 6.13 -32.32 6.55
C PRO A 45 7.17 -31.30 7.02
N ARG A 46 8.39 -31.79 7.34
CA ARG A 46 9.53 -30.92 7.67
C ARG A 46 9.78 -29.96 6.50
N PRO A 47 10.03 -28.67 6.76
CA PRO A 47 10.51 -27.77 5.73
C PRO A 47 11.85 -28.32 5.23
N ASN A 48 11.89 -28.63 3.93
CA ASN A 48 13.09 -29.05 3.23
C ASN A 48 14.21 -28.03 3.53
N PRO A 49 15.43 -28.42 3.94
CA PRO A 49 16.53 -27.46 4.06
C PRO A 49 16.73 -26.85 2.68
N ARG A 50 16.36 -25.57 2.54
CA ARG A 50 16.45 -24.83 1.29
C ARG A 50 17.86 -25.01 0.74
N ARG A 51 17.97 -25.63 -0.44
CA ARG A 51 19.20 -25.56 -1.23
C ARG A 51 19.56 -24.08 -1.39
N PRO A 52 20.83 -23.67 -1.19
CA PRO A 52 21.23 -22.30 -1.45
C PRO A 52 20.84 -21.95 -2.89
N ASN A 53 20.12 -20.84 -3.04
CA ASN A 53 19.64 -20.34 -4.32
C ASN A 53 20.87 -19.95 -5.19
N PRO A 54 21.10 -20.59 -6.35
CA PRO A 54 22.32 -20.38 -7.13
C PRO A 54 22.31 -19.10 -8.00
N ARG A 55 21.67 -18.00 -7.54
CA ARG A 55 21.52 -16.75 -8.31
C ARG A 55 22.01 -15.47 -7.62
N ARG A 56 22.80 -15.56 -6.55
CA ARG A 56 23.42 -14.38 -5.93
C ARG A 56 24.88 -14.25 -6.36
N LEU A 57 25.11 -13.72 -7.55
CA LEU A 57 26.26 -12.82 -7.72
C LEU A 57 25.85 -11.56 -6.96
N GLU A 58 26.49 -11.32 -5.83
CA GLU A 58 26.16 -10.20 -4.94
C GLU A 58 26.36 -8.89 -5.69
N ALA A 59 25.48 -7.90 -5.46
CA ALA A 59 25.68 -6.52 -5.89
C ALA A 59 26.96 -5.84 -5.30
N LYS A 60 27.86 -6.61 -4.69
CA LYS A 60 29.14 -6.16 -4.12
C LYS A 60 30.24 -5.92 -5.16
N ASP A 61 30.06 -6.34 -6.42
CA ASP A 61 31.15 -6.34 -7.41
C ASP A 61 31.01 -5.28 -8.53
N ILE A 62 30.03 -4.37 -8.45
CA ILE A 62 29.88 -3.28 -9.43
C ILE A 62 30.43 -1.98 -8.83
N ASP A 63 31.43 -1.38 -9.50
CA ASP A 63 31.90 -0.04 -9.17
C ASP A 63 30.96 1.01 -9.79
N TRP A 64 30.15 1.65 -8.94
CA TRP A 64 29.20 2.66 -9.39
C TRP A 64 29.84 3.93 -9.92
N ARG A 65 31.10 4.24 -9.57
CA ARG A 65 31.83 5.34 -10.22
C ARG A 65 32.05 5.06 -11.70
N THR A 66 32.41 3.82 -12.02
CA THR A 66 32.53 3.35 -13.40
C THR A 66 31.18 3.40 -14.12
N VAL A 67 30.09 3.00 -13.46
CA VAL A 67 28.75 3.09 -14.07
C VAL A 67 28.33 4.53 -14.33
N VAL A 68 28.58 5.48 -13.42
CA VAL A 68 28.28 6.91 -13.63
C VAL A 68 29.04 7.46 -14.86
N SER A 69 30.31 7.08 -15.01
CA SER A 69 31.13 7.45 -16.17
C SER A 69 30.58 6.87 -17.49
N LEU A 70 30.19 5.60 -17.47
CA LEU A 70 29.58 4.92 -18.61
C LEU A 70 28.20 5.49 -18.97
N ARG A 71 27.37 5.78 -17.96
CA ARG A 71 26.06 6.43 -18.07
C ARG A 71 26.20 7.76 -18.81
N ARG A 72 27.13 8.63 -18.38
CA ARG A 72 27.34 9.92 -19.04
C ARG A 72 27.65 9.76 -20.53
N LYS A 73 28.62 8.91 -20.88
CA LYS A 73 28.99 8.63 -22.27
C LYS A 73 27.83 8.04 -23.08
N ALA A 74 27.06 7.13 -22.50
CA ALA A 74 25.93 6.50 -23.16
C ALA A 74 24.79 7.49 -23.37
N SER A 75 24.43 8.30 -22.36
CA SER A 75 23.39 9.32 -22.47
C SER A 75 23.73 10.39 -23.50
N GLU A 76 24.98 10.87 -23.57
CA GLU A 76 25.44 11.80 -24.62
C GLU A 76 25.23 11.22 -26.03
N ARG A 77 25.60 9.94 -26.23
CA ARG A 77 25.42 9.25 -27.51
C ARG A 77 23.95 9.00 -27.84
N ILE A 78 23.13 8.60 -26.87
CA ILE A 78 21.68 8.40 -27.05
C ILE A 78 21.03 9.72 -27.50
N SER A 79 21.34 10.82 -26.83
CA SER A 79 20.82 12.15 -27.19
C SER A 79 21.25 12.57 -28.60
N SER A 80 22.51 12.36 -28.96
CA SER A 80 23.01 12.66 -30.31
C SER A 80 22.29 11.84 -31.38
N GLU A 81 22.15 10.52 -31.19
CA GLU A 81 21.48 9.64 -32.15
C GLU A 81 19.99 9.95 -32.28
N ARG A 82 19.33 10.35 -31.18
CA ARG A 82 17.94 10.83 -31.20
C ARG A 82 17.80 12.11 -32.02
N ALA A 83 18.70 13.07 -31.82
CA ALA A 83 18.70 14.32 -32.60
C ALA A 83 18.90 14.04 -34.10
N SER A 84 19.90 13.22 -34.46
CA SER A 84 20.14 12.83 -35.85
C SER A 84 18.99 12.00 -36.46
N HIS A 85 18.31 11.16 -35.68
CA HIS A 85 17.10 10.47 -36.14
C HIS A 85 16.00 11.47 -36.50
N ARG A 86 15.72 12.42 -35.61
CA ARG A 86 14.70 13.45 -35.81
C ARG A 86 15.04 14.34 -37.01
N GLU A 87 16.29 14.73 -37.19
CA GLU A 87 16.73 15.52 -38.34
C GLU A 87 16.52 14.79 -39.67
N ARG A 88 16.78 13.47 -39.72
CA ARG A 88 16.63 12.67 -40.95
C ARG A 88 15.19 12.31 -41.30
N THR A 89 14.36 12.05 -40.28
CA THR A 89 13.01 11.47 -40.47
C THR A 89 11.88 12.48 -40.20
N GLY A 90 12.17 13.57 -39.49
CA GLY A 90 11.17 14.50 -38.97
C GLY A 90 10.37 13.97 -37.77
N VAL A 91 10.64 12.75 -37.29
CA VAL A 91 9.85 12.08 -36.25
C VAL A 91 10.74 11.70 -35.06
N ASP A 92 10.23 11.92 -33.85
CA ASP A 92 10.89 11.47 -32.62
C ASP A 92 10.76 9.94 -32.46
N LEU A 93 11.82 9.29 -31.96
CA LEU A 93 11.79 7.86 -31.65
C LEU A 93 10.77 7.55 -30.55
N SER A 94 10.07 6.42 -30.68
CA SER A 94 9.21 5.92 -29.61
C SER A 94 10.03 5.55 -28.36
N GLY A 95 9.38 5.50 -27.19
CA GLY A 95 10.07 5.13 -25.94
C GLY A 95 10.74 3.75 -26.02
N ASP A 96 10.09 2.78 -26.66
CA ASP A 96 10.64 1.44 -26.85
C ASP A 96 11.86 1.44 -27.78
N ASP A 97 11.81 2.20 -28.88
CA ASP A 97 12.94 2.33 -29.80
C ASP A 97 14.13 3.02 -29.13
N VAL A 98 13.88 4.07 -28.33
CA VAL A 98 14.92 4.74 -27.53
C VAL A 98 15.57 3.76 -26.56
N ARG A 99 14.78 2.88 -25.93
CA ARG A 99 15.30 1.87 -25.01
C ARG A 99 16.13 0.80 -25.73
N MET A 100 15.71 0.36 -26.90
CA MET A 100 16.48 -0.58 -27.74
C MET A 100 17.80 0.04 -28.21
N LEU A 101 17.75 1.29 -28.70
CA LEU A 101 18.93 2.07 -29.09
C LEU A 101 19.89 2.23 -27.91
N GLY A 102 19.36 2.61 -26.75
CA GLY A 102 20.12 2.73 -25.50
C GLY A 102 20.83 1.43 -25.13
N ARG A 103 20.14 0.29 -25.22
CA ARG A 103 20.75 -1.02 -24.94
C ARG A 103 21.94 -1.34 -25.84
N SER A 104 21.85 -0.99 -27.14
CA SER A 104 22.95 -1.17 -28.08
C SER A 104 24.15 -0.27 -27.73
N ILE A 105 23.90 1.02 -27.51
CA ILE A 105 24.92 2.01 -27.17
C ILE A 105 25.62 1.67 -25.86
N VAL A 106 24.85 1.30 -24.83
CA VAL A 106 25.38 0.90 -23.52
C VAL A 106 26.26 -0.32 -23.66
N ARG A 107 25.82 -1.37 -24.38
CA ARG A 107 26.63 -2.56 -24.59
C ARG A 107 27.96 -2.24 -25.26
N GLN A 108 27.96 -1.39 -26.29
CA GLN A 108 29.20 -0.97 -26.93
C GLN A 108 30.09 -0.17 -25.98
N ALA A 109 29.53 0.74 -25.18
CA ALA A 109 30.30 1.53 -24.21
C ALA A 109 30.96 0.66 -23.14
N VAL A 110 30.26 -0.36 -22.63
CA VAL A 110 30.81 -1.34 -21.68
C VAL A 110 31.90 -2.19 -22.34
N GLU A 111 31.68 -2.67 -23.56
CA GLU A 111 32.68 -3.47 -24.30
C GLU A 111 33.98 -2.69 -24.51
N SER A 112 33.89 -1.46 -25.04
CA SER A 112 35.05 -0.60 -25.24
C SER A 112 35.77 -0.24 -23.94
N HIS A 113 35.04 -0.14 -22.83
CA HIS A 113 35.66 0.08 -21.52
C HIS A 113 36.43 -1.16 -21.04
N ALA A 114 35.84 -2.36 -21.16
CA ALA A 114 36.50 -3.61 -20.80
C ALA A 114 37.75 -3.88 -21.65
N GLU A 115 37.69 -3.60 -22.96
CA GLU A 115 38.84 -3.67 -23.87
C GLU A 115 39.96 -2.73 -23.43
N LYS A 116 39.62 -1.49 -23.06
CA LYS A 116 40.60 -0.51 -22.56
C LYS A 116 41.29 -0.99 -21.28
N LEU A 117 40.54 -1.50 -20.30
CA LEU A 117 41.12 -2.03 -19.06
C LEU A 117 42.07 -3.20 -19.32
N THR A 118 41.72 -4.06 -20.28
CA THR A 118 42.57 -5.19 -20.70
C THR A 118 43.87 -4.70 -21.34
N ALA A 119 43.81 -3.68 -22.18
CA ALA A 119 44.98 -3.04 -22.78
C ALA A 119 45.89 -2.36 -21.73
N GLU A 120 45.32 -1.90 -20.62
CA GLU A 120 46.02 -1.32 -19.47
C GLU A 120 46.57 -2.38 -18.49
N GLY A 121 46.44 -3.68 -18.82
CA GLY A 121 46.99 -4.79 -18.04
C GLY A 121 46.11 -5.26 -16.88
N GLN A 122 44.85 -4.82 -16.80
CA GLN A 122 43.90 -5.33 -15.81
C GLN A 122 43.29 -6.69 -16.23
N ALA A 123 42.67 -7.37 -15.28
CA ALA A 123 42.01 -8.65 -15.52
C ALA A 123 40.85 -8.50 -16.54
N LEU A 124 40.76 -9.47 -17.46
CA LEU A 124 39.68 -9.52 -18.44
C LEU A 124 38.33 -9.62 -17.75
N TRP A 125 37.39 -8.74 -18.10
CA TRP A 125 36.02 -8.84 -17.61
C TRP A 125 35.34 -10.07 -18.20
N SER A 126 34.74 -10.88 -17.33
CA SER A 126 33.89 -11.99 -17.75
C SER A 126 32.64 -11.48 -18.50
N ALA A 127 32.00 -12.35 -19.28
CA ALA A 127 30.72 -12.02 -19.91
C ALA A 127 29.66 -11.62 -18.86
N GLN A 128 29.66 -12.31 -17.70
CA GLN A 128 28.75 -11.99 -16.59
C GLN A 128 29.02 -10.59 -16.02
N THR A 129 30.29 -10.20 -15.88
CA THR A 129 30.68 -8.85 -15.42
C THR A 129 30.19 -7.79 -16.39
N LYS A 130 30.44 -7.97 -17.70
CA LYS A 130 29.96 -7.04 -18.72
C LYS A 130 28.44 -6.89 -18.71
N ASP A 131 27.71 -8.00 -18.63
CA ASP A 131 26.24 -7.98 -18.56
C ASP A 131 25.74 -7.26 -17.30
N ALA A 132 26.43 -7.43 -16.16
CA ALA A 132 26.11 -6.72 -14.93
C ALA A 132 26.29 -5.20 -15.06
N TYR A 133 27.39 -4.73 -15.67
CA TYR A 133 27.60 -3.31 -15.96
C TYR A 133 26.60 -2.78 -16.99
N VAL A 134 26.27 -3.55 -18.03
CA VAL A 134 25.23 -3.17 -19.01
C VAL A 134 23.89 -2.98 -18.29
N ARG A 135 23.50 -3.91 -17.41
CA ARG A 135 22.26 -3.77 -16.63
C ARG A 135 22.30 -2.55 -15.73
N ALA A 136 23.38 -2.37 -14.96
CA ALA A 136 23.56 -1.23 -14.07
C ALA A 136 23.48 0.13 -14.81
N VAL A 137 24.13 0.26 -15.97
CA VAL A 137 24.05 1.48 -16.79
C VAL A 137 22.65 1.66 -17.36
N MET A 138 22.00 0.59 -17.83
CA MET A 138 20.62 0.66 -18.31
C MET A 138 19.66 1.12 -17.22
N ASP A 139 19.79 0.59 -16.01
CA ASP A 139 18.99 0.97 -14.85
C ASP A 139 19.25 2.43 -14.45
N ALA A 140 20.48 2.93 -14.62
CA ALA A 140 20.83 4.33 -14.32
C ALA A 140 20.36 5.33 -15.39
N ILE A 141 20.05 4.88 -16.61
CA ILE A 141 19.51 5.73 -17.69
C ILE A 141 17.98 5.65 -17.75
N PHE A 142 17.42 4.44 -17.64
CA PHE A 142 16.02 4.14 -17.93
C PHE A 142 15.23 3.60 -16.72
N GLY A 143 15.86 3.43 -15.57
CA GLY A 143 15.25 2.92 -14.34
C GLY A 143 15.60 3.79 -13.14
N TYR A 144 15.72 3.16 -11.97
CA TYR A 144 16.00 3.82 -10.70
C TYR A 144 17.47 3.74 -10.27
N GLY A 145 18.39 3.51 -11.22
CA GLY A 145 19.82 3.39 -10.98
C GLY A 145 20.16 2.32 -9.95
N ARG A 146 21.01 2.68 -8.98
CA ARG A 146 21.40 1.75 -7.90
C ARG A 146 20.24 1.32 -7.00
N LEU A 147 19.14 2.08 -6.98
CA LEU A 147 17.93 1.72 -6.25
C LEU A 147 17.09 0.67 -6.99
N GLN A 148 17.33 0.41 -8.29
CA GLN A 148 16.53 -0.51 -9.11
C GLN A 148 16.25 -1.87 -8.45
N PRO A 149 17.22 -2.55 -7.81
CA PRO A 149 16.96 -3.84 -7.17
C PRO A 149 15.88 -3.78 -6.07
N LEU A 150 15.68 -2.63 -5.44
CA LEU A 150 14.63 -2.44 -4.43
C LEU A 150 13.23 -2.50 -5.04
N PHE A 151 13.06 -1.95 -6.25
CA PHE A 151 11.80 -1.95 -7.00
C PHE A 151 11.49 -3.31 -7.66
N GLU A 152 12.44 -4.25 -7.61
CA GLU A 152 12.27 -5.61 -8.13
C GLU A 152 11.96 -6.63 -7.03
N ILE A 153 11.95 -6.21 -5.76
CA ILE A 153 11.64 -7.09 -4.62
C ILE A 153 10.14 -7.40 -4.64
N GLN A 154 9.82 -8.65 -4.98
CA GLN A 154 8.46 -9.15 -4.97
C GLN A 154 7.84 -9.02 -3.57
N ASP A 155 6.57 -8.64 -3.53
CA ASP A 155 5.75 -8.55 -2.31
C ASP A 155 6.24 -7.54 -1.24
N ALA A 156 7.24 -6.72 -1.55
CA ALA A 156 7.61 -5.59 -0.71
C ALA A 156 6.42 -4.62 -0.61
N GLU A 157 6.03 -4.25 0.62
CA GLU A 157 5.01 -3.22 0.87
C GLU A 157 5.67 -1.87 1.15
N ASN A 158 6.70 -1.86 1.99
CA ASN A 158 7.48 -0.65 2.30
C ASN A 158 8.98 -0.98 2.29
N ILE A 159 9.78 -0.05 1.79
CA ILE A 159 11.25 -0.11 1.81
C ILE A 159 11.75 1.14 2.52
N GLU A 160 12.41 0.95 3.64
CA GLU A 160 12.88 1.99 4.54
C GLU A 160 14.41 2.08 4.44
N ILE A 161 14.93 3.24 4.07
CA ILE A 161 16.36 3.51 3.87
C ILE A 161 16.78 4.59 4.85
N ASN A 162 17.82 4.33 5.63
CA ASN A 162 18.38 5.27 6.61
C ASN A 162 19.87 5.47 6.34
N GLY A 163 20.18 6.46 5.51
CA GLY A 163 21.49 6.66 4.88
C GLY A 163 21.78 5.63 3.79
N CYS A 164 23.00 5.62 3.29
CA CYS A 164 23.40 4.82 2.12
C CYS A 164 23.36 3.29 2.30
N ASP A 165 23.40 2.79 3.53
CA ASP A 165 23.73 1.38 3.85
C ASP A 165 22.70 0.66 4.73
N ARG A 166 21.78 1.35 5.40
CA ARG A 166 20.76 0.73 6.25
C ARG A 166 19.42 0.67 5.55
N VAL A 167 19.16 -0.44 4.88
CA VAL A 167 17.90 -0.70 4.17
C VAL A 167 17.13 -1.82 4.85
N PHE A 168 15.84 -1.60 5.07
CA PHE A 168 14.90 -2.60 5.57
C PHE A 168 13.72 -2.71 4.60
N VAL A 169 13.42 -3.93 4.21
CA VAL A 169 12.25 -4.28 3.40
C VAL A 169 11.20 -4.85 4.33
N GLN A 170 10.00 -4.29 4.28
CA GLN A 170 8.84 -4.77 4.99
C GLN A 170 7.83 -5.38 4.00
N TYR A 171 7.42 -6.60 4.27
CA TYR A 171 6.43 -7.33 3.49
C TYR A 171 5.02 -7.17 4.07
N GLY A 172 3.99 -7.55 3.31
CA GLY A 172 2.58 -7.39 3.70
C GLY A 172 2.16 -8.18 4.95
N ASP A 173 2.86 -9.29 5.26
CA ASP A 173 2.71 -10.08 6.49
C ASP A 173 3.36 -9.42 7.72
N GLY A 174 4.13 -8.36 7.50
CA GLY A 174 4.88 -7.57 8.47
C GLY A 174 6.30 -8.07 8.75
N ARG A 175 6.75 -9.16 8.09
CA ARG A 175 8.16 -9.57 8.13
C ARG A 175 9.05 -8.42 7.66
N ARG A 176 10.20 -8.25 8.32
CA ARG A 176 11.22 -7.26 7.98
C ARG A 176 12.54 -7.95 7.68
N GLU A 177 13.18 -7.57 6.59
CA GLU A 177 14.47 -8.13 6.17
C GLU A 177 15.45 -7.02 5.75
N PRO A 178 16.76 -7.19 6.00
CA PRO A 178 17.75 -6.25 5.50
C PRO A 178 17.79 -6.27 3.97
N GLY A 179 17.79 -5.08 3.36
CA GLY A 179 17.94 -4.88 1.92
C GLY A 179 19.41 -4.66 1.51
N PRO A 180 19.68 -4.53 0.19
CA PRO A 180 21.00 -4.18 -0.32
C PRO A 180 21.38 -2.72 -0.01
N VAL A 181 22.69 -2.45 0.04
CA VAL A 181 23.25 -1.09 0.11
C VAL A 181 22.89 -0.30 -1.15
N VAL A 182 22.54 0.98 -1.00
CA VAL A 182 21.94 1.80 -2.07
C VAL A 182 22.83 2.93 -2.58
N ALA A 183 23.92 3.22 -1.88
CA ALA A 183 24.93 4.22 -2.24
C ALA A 183 26.25 3.92 -1.51
N ASP A 184 27.36 4.51 -1.94
CA ASP A 184 28.67 4.42 -1.29
C ASP A 184 28.74 5.37 -0.08
N ASP A 185 28.07 6.52 -0.17
CA ASP A 185 27.94 7.50 0.90
C ASP A 185 26.56 8.19 0.87
N ASP A 186 26.27 8.96 1.92
CA ASP A 186 24.97 9.64 2.07
C ASP A 186 24.77 10.76 1.04
N ALA A 187 25.85 11.36 0.50
CA ALA A 187 25.75 12.40 -0.51
C ALA A 187 25.33 11.82 -1.86
N GLU A 188 25.87 10.64 -2.24
CA GLU A 188 25.43 9.91 -3.42
C GLU A 188 23.95 9.51 -3.33
N LEU A 189 23.47 9.09 -2.14
CA LEU A 189 22.04 8.81 -1.96
C LEU A 189 21.18 10.07 -2.20
N VAL A 190 21.57 11.23 -1.66
CA VAL A 190 20.86 12.49 -1.87
C VAL A 190 20.80 12.84 -3.36
N GLU A 191 21.91 12.73 -4.08
CA GLU A 191 21.96 13.01 -5.52
C GLU A 191 21.12 12.02 -6.34
N ALA A 192 21.09 10.74 -5.96
CA ALA A 192 20.22 9.76 -6.60
C ALA A 192 18.74 10.11 -6.42
N ILE A 193 18.34 10.54 -5.21
CA ILE A 193 16.96 10.97 -4.93
C ILE A 193 16.63 12.28 -5.66
N ARG A 194 17.54 13.25 -5.69
CA ARG A 194 17.40 14.50 -6.46
C ARG A 194 17.11 14.20 -7.93
N PHE A 195 17.90 13.32 -8.54
CA PHE A 195 17.71 12.92 -9.93
C PHE A 195 16.35 12.26 -10.19
N LEU A 196 15.84 11.43 -9.26
CA LEU A 196 14.50 10.86 -9.34
C LEU A 196 13.41 11.93 -9.29
N GLY A 197 13.58 12.94 -8.43
CA GLY A 197 12.68 14.09 -8.33
C GLY A 197 12.64 14.93 -9.60
N GLU A 198 13.81 15.26 -10.17
CA GLU A 198 13.95 16.01 -11.42
C GLU A 198 13.35 15.27 -12.63
N SER A 199 13.43 13.94 -12.63
CA SER A 199 12.91 13.09 -13.71
C SER A 199 11.42 12.79 -13.59
N ALA A 200 10.79 13.14 -12.46
CA ALA A 200 9.36 12.95 -12.26
C ALA A 200 8.53 13.97 -13.05
N ASN A 201 7.24 13.67 -13.23
CA ASN A 201 6.31 14.58 -13.89
C ASN A 201 5.08 14.84 -13.00
N PRO A 202 4.89 16.07 -12.48
CA PRO A 202 5.81 17.21 -12.58
C PRO A 202 7.12 16.98 -11.80
N PRO A 203 8.22 17.67 -12.17
CA PRO A 203 9.47 17.60 -11.42
C PRO A 203 9.30 18.04 -9.96
N ARG A 204 10.07 17.44 -9.07
CA ARG A 204 10.11 17.76 -7.64
C ARG A 204 11.55 18.05 -7.22
N PRO A 205 11.86 19.25 -6.68
CA PRO A 205 13.19 19.54 -6.19
C PRO A 205 13.48 18.78 -4.90
N PHE A 206 14.76 18.46 -4.70
CA PHE A 206 15.28 17.90 -3.46
C PHE A 206 16.69 18.45 -3.25
N ASP A 207 16.78 19.50 -2.46
CA ASP A 207 18.00 20.27 -2.19
C ASP A 207 17.92 20.90 -0.79
N ASP A 208 18.91 21.72 -0.43
CA ASP A 208 18.97 22.34 0.90
C ASP A 208 17.79 23.29 1.18
N ALA A 209 17.18 23.89 0.15
CA ALA A 209 15.99 24.71 0.28
C ALA A 209 14.69 23.87 0.31
N HIS A 210 14.74 22.67 -0.27
CA HIS A 210 13.65 21.70 -0.32
C HIS A 210 14.09 20.35 0.27
N PRO A 211 14.36 20.28 1.59
CA PRO A 211 14.95 19.10 2.22
C PRO A 211 13.96 17.94 2.38
N THR A 212 12.74 18.06 1.88
CA THR A 212 11.76 16.97 1.83
C THR A 212 11.15 16.87 0.46
N MET A 213 10.91 15.64 -0.01
CA MET A 213 10.25 15.40 -1.29
C MET A 213 9.30 14.20 -1.17
N THR A 214 8.11 14.34 -1.73
CA THR A 214 7.20 13.21 -2.01
C THR A 214 6.93 13.16 -3.50
N VAL A 215 7.06 11.98 -4.09
CA VAL A 215 6.90 11.78 -5.53
C VAL A 215 6.35 10.39 -5.84
N ALA A 216 5.43 10.33 -6.79
CA ALA A 216 4.98 9.07 -7.38
C ALA A 216 6.00 8.63 -8.44
N LEU A 217 6.46 7.38 -8.34
CA LEU A 217 7.43 6.77 -9.25
C LEU A 217 6.75 5.63 -10.02
N GLY A 218 6.73 5.74 -11.34
CA GLY A 218 6.04 4.79 -12.20
C GLY A 218 4.55 4.69 -11.85
N SER A 219 3.98 3.49 -11.99
CA SER A 219 2.54 3.23 -11.81
C SER A 219 2.13 2.83 -10.39
N GLN A 220 3.07 2.58 -9.48
CA GLN A 220 2.76 1.84 -8.25
C GLN A 220 3.68 2.14 -7.07
N TYR A 221 4.64 3.07 -7.20
CA TYR A 221 5.52 3.43 -6.11
C TYR A 221 5.32 4.87 -5.68
N ARG A 222 5.40 5.11 -4.38
CA ARG A 222 5.45 6.46 -3.81
C ARG A 222 6.72 6.55 -2.97
N LEU A 223 7.58 7.49 -3.29
CA LEU A 223 8.80 7.76 -2.57
C LEU A 223 8.62 9.02 -1.73
N HIS A 224 8.93 8.93 -0.45
CA HIS A 224 9.12 10.08 0.43
C HIS A 224 10.56 10.13 0.91
N ALA A 225 11.20 11.29 0.79
CA ALA A 225 12.58 11.49 1.19
C ALA A 225 12.73 12.71 2.11
N ILE A 226 13.65 12.58 3.05
CA ILE A 226 14.12 13.63 3.95
C ILE A 226 15.64 13.73 3.78
N GLY A 227 16.11 14.91 3.42
CA GLY A 227 17.50 15.26 3.20
C GLY A 227 18.26 15.55 4.48
N PHE A 228 19.55 15.82 4.32
CA PHE A 228 20.43 16.19 5.42
C PHE A 228 19.96 17.51 6.09
N GLY A 229 20.10 17.61 7.41
CA GLY A 229 19.70 18.80 8.20
C GLY A 229 18.33 18.67 8.88
N LEU A 230 17.40 17.88 8.33
CA LEU A 230 16.16 17.50 9.01
C LEU A 230 16.26 16.15 9.73
N SER A 231 17.12 15.27 9.23
CA SER A 231 17.47 13.99 9.86
C SER A 231 18.99 13.84 9.99
N TYR A 232 19.42 12.98 10.92
CA TYR A 232 20.86 12.74 11.16
C TYR A 232 21.60 12.18 9.91
N ARG A 233 20.91 11.34 9.15
CA ARG A 233 21.29 10.84 7.82
C ARG A 233 20.08 10.95 6.90
N PRO A 234 20.24 11.02 5.57
CA PRO A 234 19.10 11.02 4.65
C PRO A 234 18.17 9.84 4.91
N SER A 235 16.86 10.06 4.92
CA SER A 235 15.87 9.00 5.13
C SER A 235 14.96 8.91 3.92
N VAL A 236 14.75 7.71 3.41
CA VAL A 236 13.88 7.47 2.25
C VAL A 236 12.93 6.32 2.57
N VAL A 237 11.65 6.54 2.31
CA VAL A 237 10.62 5.51 2.40
C VAL A 237 9.98 5.34 1.04
N ILE A 238 10.10 4.15 0.47
CA ILE A 238 9.44 3.75 -0.77
C ILE A 238 8.26 2.87 -0.39
N ARG A 239 7.05 3.33 -0.67
CA ARG A 239 5.82 2.54 -0.53
C ARG A 239 5.46 1.94 -1.87
N HIS A 240 5.22 0.64 -1.90
CA HIS A 240 4.72 -0.08 -3.07
C HIS A 240 3.22 -0.33 -2.91
N HIS A 241 2.45 0.18 -3.85
CA HIS A 241 1.03 -0.10 -3.98
C HIS A 241 0.84 -1.45 -4.68
N THR A 242 1.04 -2.55 -3.93
CA THR A 242 0.91 -3.92 -4.43
C THR A 242 -0.47 -4.26 -4.97
N LEU A 243 -1.51 -3.62 -4.41
CA LEU A 243 -2.91 -3.76 -4.81
C LEU A 243 -3.42 -2.43 -5.38
N THR A 244 -3.20 -2.21 -6.68
CA THR A 244 -3.76 -1.07 -7.42
C THR A 244 -5.22 -1.30 -7.81
N ARG A 245 -5.59 -2.56 -8.07
CA ARG A 245 -6.98 -3.01 -8.21
C ARG A 245 -7.30 -4.05 -7.15
N VAL A 246 -8.36 -3.81 -6.40
CA VAL A 246 -8.86 -4.70 -5.35
C VAL A 246 -10.38 -4.56 -5.33
N THR A 247 -11.10 -5.67 -5.22
CA THR A 247 -12.56 -5.70 -5.16
C THR A 247 -13.04 -5.89 -3.72
N ILE A 248 -14.32 -5.62 -3.45
CA ILE A 248 -14.93 -5.94 -2.15
C ILE A 248 -14.83 -7.45 -1.87
N ASP A 249 -14.98 -8.29 -2.89
CA ASP A 249 -14.92 -9.76 -2.76
C ASP A 249 -13.52 -10.24 -2.40
N ASP A 250 -12.47 -9.61 -2.94
CA ASP A 250 -11.08 -9.89 -2.53
C ASP A 250 -10.86 -9.59 -1.04
N LEU A 251 -11.46 -8.50 -0.53
CA LEU A 251 -11.37 -8.14 0.88
C LEU A 251 -12.18 -9.07 1.78
N VAL A 252 -13.30 -9.62 1.29
CA VAL A 252 -14.03 -10.69 1.98
C VAL A 252 -13.20 -11.97 2.03
N ASN A 253 -12.58 -12.35 0.91
CA ASN A 253 -11.75 -13.56 0.81
C ASN A 253 -10.49 -13.50 1.68
N THR A 254 -9.95 -12.29 1.91
CA THR A 254 -8.82 -12.06 2.83
C THR A 254 -9.24 -11.86 4.28
N ALA A 255 -10.53 -12.05 4.59
CA ALA A 255 -11.13 -11.88 5.92
C ALA A 255 -10.98 -10.46 6.49
N MET A 256 -10.82 -9.44 5.64
CA MET A 256 -10.88 -8.04 6.08
C MET A 256 -12.29 -7.65 6.52
N MET A 257 -13.31 -8.29 5.97
CA MET A 257 -14.69 -8.16 6.42
C MET A 257 -15.48 -9.44 6.12
N PRO A 258 -16.55 -9.74 6.87
CA PRO A 258 -17.45 -10.82 6.51
C PRO A 258 -18.31 -10.46 5.28
N HIS A 259 -18.84 -11.48 4.61
CA HIS A 259 -19.62 -11.33 3.38
C HIS A 259 -20.77 -10.31 3.48
N HIS A 260 -21.57 -10.38 4.55
CA HIS A 260 -22.71 -9.49 4.77
C HIS A 260 -22.31 -8.02 4.91
N VAL A 261 -21.13 -7.73 5.48
CA VAL A 261 -20.57 -6.37 5.52
C VAL A 261 -20.14 -5.92 4.12
N GLY A 262 -19.54 -6.82 3.34
CA GLY A 262 -19.20 -6.54 1.94
C GLY A 262 -20.43 -6.18 1.11
N VAL A 263 -21.51 -6.95 1.24
CA VAL A 263 -22.82 -6.68 0.59
C VAL A 263 -23.36 -5.32 1.01
N LEU A 264 -23.37 -4.99 2.31
CA LEU A 264 -23.82 -3.69 2.81
C LEU A 264 -23.03 -2.53 2.19
N LEU A 265 -21.70 -2.61 2.19
CA LEU A 265 -20.85 -1.55 1.66
C LEU A 265 -20.98 -1.39 0.14
N ARG A 266 -21.13 -2.51 -0.59
CA ARG A 266 -21.40 -2.48 -2.04
C ARG A 266 -22.73 -1.78 -2.33
N ALA A 267 -23.78 -2.16 -1.60
CA ALA A 267 -25.10 -1.53 -1.71
C ALA A 267 -25.02 -0.02 -1.43
N ALA A 268 -24.28 0.38 -0.39
CA ALA A 268 -24.04 1.77 -0.05
C ALA A 268 -23.34 2.55 -1.18
N VAL A 269 -22.32 1.96 -1.82
CA VAL A 269 -21.63 2.57 -2.98
C VAL A 269 -22.59 2.76 -4.15
N LEU A 270 -23.38 1.73 -4.50
CA LEU A 270 -24.34 1.77 -5.60
C LEU A 270 -25.46 2.80 -5.36
N ALA A 271 -25.90 2.91 -4.11
CA ALA A 271 -26.86 3.91 -3.66
C ALA A 271 -26.26 5.31 -3.46
N ARG A 272 -24.97 5.51 -3.81
CA ARG A 272 -24.24 6.78 -3.63
C ARG A 272 -24.34 7.32 -2.21
N ARG A 273 -24.18 6.44 -1.22
CA ARG A 273 -24.03 6.83 0.19
C ARG A 273 -22.62 7.29 0.47
N SER A 274 -22.50 8.33 1.29
CA SER A 274 -21.21 8.88 1.67
C SER A 274 -20.56 8.03 2.76
N ILE A 275 -19.28 7.68 2.59
CA ILE A 275 -18.57 6.74 3.47
C ILE A 275 -17.23 7.36 3.87
N VAL A 276 -16.97 7.45 5.17
CA VAL A 276 -15.64 7.80 5.69
C VAL A 276 -14.99 6.58 6.31
N ILE A 277 -13.82 6.23 5.82
CA ILE A 277 -13.01 5.12 6.32
C ILE A 277 -11.96 5.65 7.29
N ALA A 278 -12.02 5.18 8.51
CA ALA A 278 -11.15 5.54 9.62
C ALA A 278 -10.23 4.38 10.02
N GLY A 279 -9.13 4.69 10.71
CA GLY A 279 -8.15 3.71 11.15
C GLY A 279 -6.74 4.27 11.25
N ASP A 280 -5.86 3.53 11.92
CA ASP A 280 -4.46 3.93 12.09
C ASP A 280 -3.66 3.93 10.77
N GLN A 281 -2.42 4.41 10.82
CA GLN A 281 -1.50 4.32 9.69
C GLN A 281 -1.23 2.85 9.34
N GLY A 282 -1.29 2.52 8.05
CA GLY A 282 -1.10 1.14 7.59
C GLY A 282 -2.29 0.20 7.83
N ALA A 283 -3.41 0.68 8.38
CA ALA A 283 -4.60 -0.13 8.66
C ALA A 283 -5.29 -0.72 7.42
N GLY A 284 -4.98 -0.22 6.23
CA GLY A 284 -5.61 -0.66 4.98
C GLY A 284 -6.77 0.22 4.52
N LYS A 285 -6.91 1.45 5.07
CA LYS A 285 -7.96 2.41 4.69
C LYS A 285 -8.02 2.66 3.19
N THR A 286 -6.88 3.00 2.57
CA THR A 286 -6.78 3.26 1.14
C THR A 286 -7.09 2.01 0.31
N THR A 287 -6.73 0.82 0.81
CA THR A 287 -7.08 -0.46 0.16
C THR A 287 -8.59 -0.69 0.17
N LEU A 288 -9.26 -0.46 1.31
CA LEU A 288 -10.72 -0.49 1.39
C LEU A 288 -11.35 0.56 0.48
N LEU A 289 -10.82 1.79 0.46
CA LEU A 289 -11.32 2.84 -0.43
C LEU A 289 -11.20 2.45 -1.90
N ARG A 290 -10.08 1.85 -2.32
CA ARG A 290 -9.93 1.31 -3.69
C ARG A 290 -10.99 0.26 -4.01
N ALA A 291 -11.31 -0.64 -3.07
CA ALA A 291 -12.37 -1.64 -3.24
C ALA A 291 -13.76 -1.02 -3.36
N LEU A 292 -14.06 0.01 -2.59
CA LEU A 292 -15.32 0.75 -2.72
C LEU A 292 -15.39 1.53 -4.04
N VAL A 293 -14.26 2.10 -4.49
CA VAL A 293 -14.19 2.77 -5.80
C VAL A 293 -14.36 1.78 -6.94
N ASP A 294 -13.79 0.57 -6.85
CA ASP A 294 -13.98 -0.49 -7.84
C ASP A 294 -15.45 -0.91 -7.97
N ALA A 295 -16.23 -0.84 -6.88
CA ALA A 295 -17.67 -1.10 -6.88
C ALA A 295 -18.53 0.01 -7.53
N ILE A 296 -17.97 1.17 -7.87
CA ILE A 296 -18.71 2.23 -8.60
C ILE A 296 -19.07 1.70 -10.00
N PRO A 297 -20.30 1.88 -10.53
CA PRO A 297 -20.63 1.45 -11.88
C PRO A 297 -19.66 2.01 -12.94
N PRO A 298 -19.20 1.25 -13.94
CA PRO A 298 -18.28 1.75 -14.98
C PRO A 298 -18.82 2.93 -15.79
N THR A 299 -20.15 3.06 -15.87
CA THR A 299 -20.84 4.17 -16.55
C THR A 299 -20.88 5.47 -15.73
N GLU A 300 -20.54 5.42 -14.44
CA GLU A 300 -20.54 6.59 -13.57
C GLU A 300 -19.24 7.38 -13.72
N ARG A 301 -19.34 8.65 -14.13
CA ARG A 301 -18.19 9.56 -14.18
C ARG A 301 -17.89 10.08 -12.78
N PHE A 302 -16.70 9.83 -12.26
CA PHE A 302 -16.28 10.31 -10.95
C PHE A 302 -14.90 10.96 -11.00
N GLY A 303 -14.54 11.71 -9.95
CA GLY A 303 -13.19 12.23 -9.79
C GLY A 303 -12.55 11.83 -8.47
N THR A 304 -11.22 11.73 -8.43
CA THR A 304 -10.45 11.57 -7.20
C THR A 304 -9.68 12.86 -6.89
N LEU A 305 -9.61 13.22 -5.62
CA LEU A 305 -8.91 14.39 -5.11
C LEU A 305 -7.87 13.90 -4.09
N GLU A 306 -6.59 14.04 -4.42
CA GLU A 306 -5.51 13.44 -3.64
C GLU A 306 -4.35 14.42 -3.44
N THR A 307 -3.67 14.38 -2.30
CA THR A 307 -2.41 15.13 -2.13
C THR A 307 -1.33 14.56 -3.04
N ASP A 308 -1.21 13.23 -3.03
CA ASP A 308 -0.38 12.46 -3.94
C ASP A 308 -1.22 11.33 -4.54
N TYR A 309 -0.99 10.98 -5.80
CA TYR A 309 -1.68 9.83 -6.38
C TYR A 309 -1.36 8.55 -5.61
N GLU A 310 -2.36 8.04 -4.89
CA GLU A 310 -2.31 6.76 -4.21
C GLU A 310 -3.44 5.85 -4.69
N LEU A 311 -4.65 6.36 -4.96
CA LEU A 311 -5.76 5.51 -5.41
C LEU A 311 -5.49 4.89 -6.77
N LEU A 312 -4.75 5.59 -7.64
CA LEU A 312 -4.28 5.12 -8.95
C LEU A 312 -5.43 4.62 -9.85
N THR A 313 -6.64 5.13 -9.63
CA THR A 313 -7.85 4.69 -10.33
C THR A 313 -7.80 4.98 -11.83
N HIS A 314 -7.02 5.99 -12.24
CA HIS A 314 -6.75 6.33 -13.63
C HIS A 314 -5.89 5.30 -14.37
N LEU A 315 -5.29 4.34 -13.65
CA LEU A 315 -4.56 3.21 -14.24
C LEU A 315 -5.43 1.97 -14.43
N ASN A 316 -6.68 1.99 -13.95
CA ASN A 316 -7.60 0.87 -14.12
C ASN A 316 -8.15 0.87 -15.56
N PRO A 317 -7.99 -0.22 -16.33
CA PRO A 317 -8.37 -0.25 -17.75
C PRO A 317 -9.88 -0.12 -17.99
N ASP A 318 -10.70 -0.42 -16.97
CA ASP A 318 -12.17 -0.32 -17.05
C ASP A 318 -12.69 1.07 -16.63
N ARG A 319 -11.79 2.06 -16.43
CA ARG A 319 -12.09 3.39 -15.85
C ARG A 319 -11.70 4.55 -16.76
N ASP A 320 -12.16 4.51 -18.01
CA ASP A 320 -11.85 5.55 -19.00
C ASP A 320 -12.54 6.90 -18.71
N ASN A 321 -13.71 6.88 -18.06
CA ASN A 321 -14.52 8.06 -17.82
C ASN A 321 -14.36 8.59 -16.39
N MET A 322 -13.14 8.91 -15.98
CA MET A 322 -12.85 9.49 -14.66
C MET A 322 -11.77 10.58 -14.75
N VAL A 323 -11.69 11.43 -13.72
CA VAL A 323 -10.63 12.47 -13.63
C VAL A 323 -9.89 12.31 -12.31
N ALA A 324 -8.60 12.01 -12.36
CA ALA A 324 -7.76 11.99 -11.16
C ALA A 324 -7.08 13.35 -11.00
N PHE A 325 -7.32 14.00 -9.87
CA PHE A 325 -6.71 15.27 -9.51
C PHE A 325 -5.68 15.08 -8.39
N GLN A 326 -4.55 15.78 -8.51
CA GLN A 326 -3.49 15.78 -7.51
C GLN A 326 -3.16 17.22 -7.11
N ALA A 327 -2.95 17.44 -5.81
CA ALA A 327 -2.40 18.69 -5.31
C ALA A 327 -1.00 18.95 -5.88
N THR A 328 -0.64 20.22 -6.03
CA THR A 328 0.70 20.62 -6.45
C THR A 328 1.38 21.37 -5.32
N VAL A 329 2.65 21.04 -5.09
CA VAL A 329 3.51 21.81 -4.20
C VAL A 329 4.04 22.99 -4.99
N GLY A 330 3.86 24.20 -4.47
CA GLY A 330 4.42 25.40 -5.09
C GLY A 330 5.93 25.44 -4.96
N LEU A 331 6.60 25.90 -6.01
CA LEU A 331 8.05 26.03 -6.08
C LEU A 331 8.40 27.52 -6.15
N GLY A 332 9.13 28.02 -5.17
CA GLY A 332 9.65 29.39 -5.17
C GLY A 332 9.09 30.31 -4.10
N GLU A 333 9.00 31.60 -4.43
CA GLU A 333 8.64 32.64 -3.47
C GLU A 333 7.21 32.50 -2.97
N LYS A 334 7.00 32.94 -1.72
CA LYS A 334 5.66 33.05 -1.16
C LYS A 334 5.04 34.36 -1.57
N VAL A 335 3.87 34.29 -2.20
CA VAL A 335 3.01 35.43 -2.51
C VAL A 335 1.72 35.25 -1.73
N ASP A 336 1.36 36.25 -0.92
CA ASP A 336 0.15 36.24 -0.08
C ASP A 336 0.02 35.00 0.83
N GLY A 337 1.16 34.46 1.28
CA GLY A 337 1.22 33.30 2.17
C GLY A 337 1.29 31.94 1.47
N HIS A 338 1.12 31.89 0.15
CA HIS A 338 1.17 30.67 -0.66
C HIS A 338 2.43 30.60 -1.51
N CYS A 339 3.00 29.40 -1.68
CA CYS A 339 4.09 29.23 -2.63
C CYS A 339 3.55 29.32 -4.07
N LEU A 340 4.28 29.98 -4.97
CA LEU A 340 3.88 30.04 -6.38
C LEU A 340 3.71 28.63 -6.98
N GLY A 341 2.56 28.37 -7.60
CA GLY A 341 2.23 27.06 -8.19
C GLY A 341 1.71 26.03 -7.18
N GLU A 342 1.47 26.43 -5.94
CA GLU A 342 0.79 25.59 -4.94
C GLU A 342 -0.70 25.50 -5.24
N PHE A 343 -1.23 24.28 -5.29
CA PHE A 343 -2.65 24.00 -5.31
C PHE A 343 -2.93 22.91 -4.28
N THR A 344 -3.71 23.24 -3.26
CA THR A 344 -4.15 22.28 -2.25
C THR A 344 -5.32 21.45 -2.76
N VAL A 345 -5.66 20.37 -2.06
CA VAL A 345 -6.86 19.57 -2.37
C VAL A 345 -8.14 20.41 -2.33
N ALA A 346 -8.19 21.44 -1.47
CA ALA A 346 -9.33 22.35 -1.41
C ALA A 346 -9.43 23.22 -2.66
N ASP A 347 -8.30 23.71 -3.19
CA ASP A 347 -8.27 24.52 -4.42
C ASP A 347 -8.70 23.73 -5.67
N LEU A 348 -8.65 22.41 -5.63
CA LEU A 348 -9.09 21.53 -6.72
C LEU A 348 -10.61 21.36 -6.77
N ILE A 349 -11.35 21.63 -5.67
CA ILE A 349 -12.80 21.41 -5.59
C ILE A 349 -13.57 22.22 -6.66
N PRO A 350 -13.39 23.55 -6.78
CA PRO A 350 -14.14 24.32 -7.77
C PRO A 350 -13.94 23.82 -9.19
N GLU A 351 -12.75 23.35 -9.52
CA GLU A 351 -12.45 22.82 -10.86
C GLU A 351 -13.01 21.42 -11.06
N ALA A 352 -13.00 20.58 -10.02
CA ALA A 352 -13.64 19.27 -10.07
C ALA A 352 -15.16 19.39 -10.25
N LEU A 353 -15.81 20.37 -9.60
CA LEU A 353 -17.25 20.63 -9.76
C LEU A 353 -17.63 21.10 -11.17
N ARG A 354 -16.69 21.60 -11.96
CA ARG A 354 -16.89 21.97 -13.37
C ARG A 354 -16.71 20.81 -14.35
N GLN A 355 -16.34 19.61 -13.88
CA GLN A 355 -16.10 18.44 -14.73
C GLN A 355 -17.31 17.53 -14.94
N ASN A 356 -18.52 17.95 -14.54
CA ASN A 356 -19.75 17.15 -14.64
C ASN A 356 -19.59 15.76 -14.01
N LEU A 357 -19.02 15.71 -12.81
CA LEU A 357 -18.78 14.48 -12.07
C LEU A 357 -20.04 14.09 -11.29
N SER A 358 -20.40 12.81 -11.31
CA SER A 358 -21.48 12.25 -10.49
C SER A 358 -21.08 12.06 -9.03
N ARG A 359 -19.77 11.94 -8.77
CA ARG A 359 -19.19 11.66 -7.46
C ARG A 359 -17.76 12.22 -7.37
N LEU A 360 -17.39 12.65 -6.17
CA LEU A 360 -16.01 12.98 -5.80
C LEU A 360 -15.51 12.03 -4.71
N VAL A 361 -14.26 11.58 -4.83
CA VAL A 361 -13.59 10.73 -3.84
C VAL A 361 -12.39 11.51 -3.31
N VAL A 362 -12.29 11.67 -2.00
CA VAL A 362 -11.17 12.38 -1.37
C VAL A 362 -10.23 11.35 -0.77
N GLY A 363 -9.02 11.22 -1.31
CA GLY A 363 -8.08 10.15 -0.93
C GLY A 363 -7.83 10.11 0.58
N GLU A 364 -7.49 11.26 1.18
CA GLU A 364 -7.30 11.38 2.62
C GLU A 364 -7.59 12.79 3.14
N VAL A 365 -8.22 12.86 4.31
CA VAL A 365 -8.50 14.10 5.04
C VAL A 365 -7.55 14.21 6.23
N ARG A 366 -6.54 15.10 6.13
CA ARG A 366 -5.50 15.31 7.15
C ARG A 366 -5.56 16.65 7.86
N GLY A 367 -6.13 17.68 7.25
CA GLY A 367 -6.16 19.04 7.73
C GLY A 367 -7.22 19.85 7.02
N VAL A 368 -6.79 20.84 6.23
CA VAL A 368 -7.66 21.76 5.50
C VAL A 368 -8.55 21.07 4.46
N GLU A 369 -8.20 19.84 4.05
CA GLU A 369 -8.98 19.02 3.12
C GLU A 369 -10.33 18.60 3.72
N ALA A 370 -10.54 18.78 5.03
CA ALA A 370 -11.82 18.47 5.66
C ALA A 370 -12.95 19.35 5.11
N ALA A 371 -12.67 20.63 4.83
CA ALA A 371 -13.63 21.52 4.19
C ALA A 371 -13.95 21.06 2.76
N ALA A 372 -12.91 20.72 1.99
CA ALA A 372 -13.03 20.16 0.65
C ALA A 372 -13.91 18.90 0.62
N MET A 373 -13.77 18.02 1.60
CA MET A 373 -14.61 16.83 1.75
C MET A 373 -16.09 17.20 1.96
N PHE A 374 -16.40 18.16 2.84
CA PHE A 374 -17.78 18.59 3.07
C PHE A 374 -18.38 19.31 1.87
N GLU A 375 -17.60 20.11 1.14
CA GLU A 375 -18.04 20.71 -0.11
C GLU A 375 -18.34 19.65 -1.16
N ALA A 376 -17.45 18.66 -1.33
CA ALA A 376 -17.67 17.52 -2.20
C ALA A 376 -18.94 16.74 -1.84
N MET A 377 -19.19 16.51 -0.55
CA MET A 377 -20.40 15.85 -0.06
C MET A 377 -21.68 16.65 -0.30
N GLN A 378 -21.64 17.98 -0.20
CA GLN A 378 -22.79 18.83 -0.45
C GLN A 378 -23.08 18.96 -1.96
N ALA A 379 -22.02 18.96 -2.78
CA ALA A 379 -22.13 19.16 -4.22
C ALA A 379 -22.42 17.86 -5.01
N GLY A 380 -22.14 16.69 -4.44
CA GLY A 380 -22.33 15.40 -5.10
C GLY A 380 -22.83 14.29 -4.18
N ALA A 381 -23.55 13.32 -4.74
CA ALA A 381 -24.00 12.15 -3.99
C ALA A 381 -22.87 11.11 -3.89
N GLY A 382 -22.55 10.64 -2.68
CA GLY A 382 -21.77 9.43 -2.47
C GLY A 382 -20.27 9.62 -2.31
N THR A 383 -19.84 10.74 -1.71
CA THR A 383 -18.42 11.00 -1.43
C THR A 383 -17.83 9.95 -0.52
N MET A 384 -16.67 9.44 -0.90
CA MET A 384 -15.90 8.50 -0.09
C MET A 384 -14.56 9.11 0.29
N SER A 385 -14.12 8.91 1.53
CA SER A 385 -12.83 9.42 1.97
C SER A 385 -12.16 8.55 3.02
N THR A 386 -10.87 8.80 3.26
CA THR A 386 -10.17 8.23 4.41
C THR A 386 -9.73 9.30 5.40
N THR A 387 -9.62 8.92 6.67
CA THR A 387 -8.96 9.75 7.69
C THR A 387 -8.31 8.87 8.74
N HIS A 388 -7.27 9.38 9.40
CA HIS A 388 -6.72 8.69 10.57
C HIS A 388 -7.65 8.86 11.77
N SER A 389 -7.97 7.80 12.48
CA SER A 389 -8.70 7.91 13.75
C SER A 389 -8.60 6.59 14.49
N HIS A 390 -8.79 6.62 15.81
CA HIS A 390 -8.67 5.44 16.67
C HIS A 390 -10.01 4.73 16.91
N SER A 391 -11.13 5.30 16.44
CA SER A 391 -12.46 4.67 16.45
C SER A 391 -13.43 5.39 15.52
N ALA A 392 -14.59 4.80 15.22
CA ALA A 392 -15.65 5.49 14.47
C ALA A 392 -16.16 6.72 15.24
N THR A 393 -16.35 6.62 16.55
CA THR A 393 -16.79 7.76 17.38
C THR A 393 -15.79 8.92 17.38
N SER A 394 -14.49 8.64 17.58
CA SER A 394 -13.46 9.68 17.58
C SER A 394 -13.25 10.30 16.19
N THR A 395 -13.68 9.63 15.13
CA THR A 395 -13.64 10.16 13.76
C THR A 395 -14.51 11.41 13.63
N MET A 396 -15.68 11.45 14.28
CA MET A 396 -16.55 12.63 14.25
C MET A 396 -15.85 13.84 14.90
N ASP A 397 -15.33 13.66 16.11
CA ASP A 397 -14.65 14.72 16.85
C ASP A 397 -13.40 15.21 16.10
N ARG A 398 -12.65 14.29 15.47
CA ARG A 398 -11.46 14.62 14.70
C ARG A 398 -11.80 15.38 13.43
N LEU A 399 -12.81 14.95 12.67
CA LEU A 399 -13.28 15.69 11.48
C LEU A 399 -13.75 17.09 11.87
N ALA A 400 -14.60 17.20 12.90
CA ALA A 400 -15.11 18.49 13.37
C ALA A 400 -13.98 19.43 13.81
N GLY A 401 -13.01 18.92 14.57
CA GLY A 401 -11.83 19.68 14.98
C GLY A 401 -10.96 20.13 13.80
N ARG A 402 -10.80 19.29 12.76
CA ARG A 402 -9.98 19.63 11.58
C ARG A 402 -10.57 20.77 10.78
N VAL A 403 -11.89 20.76 10.55
CA VAL A 403 -12.55 21.87 9.85
C VAL A 403 -12.52 23.15 10.68
N ALA A 404 -12.74 23.04 11.99
CA ALA A 404 -12.70 24.19 12.89
C ALA A 404 -11.32 24.84 12.97
N MET A 405 -10.24 24.05 13.02
CA MET A 405 -8.88 24.56 12.94
C MET A 405 -8.56 25.24 11.61
N GLY A 406 -9.19 24.80 10.52
CA GLY A 406 -9.09 25.44 9.20
C GLY A 406 -9.83 26.77 9.11
N GLY A 407 -10.61 27.16 10.13
CA GLY A 407 -11.37 28.41 10.16
C GLY A 407 -12.57 28.46 9.22
N VAL A 408 -12.96 27.33 8.62
CA VAL A 408 -14.02 27.27 7.60
C VAL A 408 -15.42 27.23 8.23
N MET A 409 -15.58 26.53 9.34
CA MET A 409 -16.84 26.47 10.10
C MET A 409 -16.57 26.18 11.57
N THR A 410 -17.53 26.48 12.44
CA THR A 410 -17.48 26.13 13.85
C THR A 410 -17.58 24.61 14.08
N ILE A 411 -17.20 24.12 15.26
CA ILE A 411 -17.35 22.69 15.62
C ILE A 411 -18.82 22.24 15.54
N GLU A 412 -19.75 23.09 15.95
CA GLU A 412 -21.19 22.77 15.92
C GLU A 412 -21.70 22.64 14.47
N GLU A 413 -21.30 23.56 13.60
CA GLU A 413 -21.61 23.46 12.17
C GLU A 413 -20.98 22.22 11.55
N ALA A 414 -19.73 21.89 11.91
CA ALA A 414 -19.08 20.68 11.42
C ALA A 414 -19.80 19.40 11.88
N TYR A 415 -20.26 19.32 13.13
CA TYR A 415 -21.07 18.19 13.58
C TYR A 415 -22.40 18.11 12.82
N ARG A 416 -23.04 19.24 12.51
CA ARG A 416 -24.24 19.26 11.67
C ARG A 416 -23.95 18.73 10.27
N GLN A 417 -22.83 19.12 9.66
CA GLN A 417 -22.42 18.60 8.36
C GLN A 417 -22.09 17.11 8.41
N ILE A 418 -21.45 16.62 9.47
CA ILE A 418 -21.20 15.19 9.70
C ILE A 418 -22.52 14.41 9.78
N ALA A 419 -23.47 14.90 10.59
CA ALA A 419 -24.75 14.24 10.78
C ALA A 419 -25.55 14.11 9.47
N HIS A 420 -25.55 15.16 8.64
CA HIS A 420 -26.38 15.20 7.44
C HIS A 420 -25.75 14.56 6.20
N ASN A 421 -24.42 14.63 6.06
CA ASN A 421 -23.77 14.30 4.79
C ASN A 421 -22.98 12.99 4.79
N ILE A 422 -22.66 12.44 5.96
CA ILE A 422 -21.98 11.16 6.08
C ILE A 422 -23.02 10.10 6.38
N THR A 423 -23.04 9.00 5.62
CA THR A 423 -23.93 7.86 5.92
C THR A 423 -23.24 6.86 6.82
N PHE A 424 -22.01 6.45 6.48
CA PHE A 424 -21.24 5.46 7.23
C PHE A 424 -19.88 5.97 7.67
N LEU A 425 -19.54 5.69 8.93
CA LEU A 425 -18.18 5.70 9.47
C LEU A 425 -17.72 4.26 9.59
N VAL A 426 -16.71 3.88 8.82
CA VAL A 426 -16.15 2.52 8.80
C VAL A 426 -14.78 2.56 9.47
N HIS A 427 -14.60 1.84 10.57
CA HIS A 427 -13.32 1.77 11.26
C HIS A 427 -12.58 0.48 10.91
N VAL A 428 -11.34 0.62 10.48
CA VAL A 428 -10.43 -0.48 10.12
C VAL A 428 -9.29 -0.52 11.12
N THR A 429 -9.01 -1.70 11.65
CA THR A 429 -7.93 -1.93 12.61
C THR A 429 -6.84 -2.82 12.02
N LEU A 430 -5.58 -2.47 12.28
CA LEU A 430 -4.44 -3.34 12.08
C LEU A 430 -4.11 -4.00 13.42
N VAL A 431 -4.14 -5.33 13.45
CA VAL A 431 -3.55 -6.12 14.53
C VAL A 431 -2.18 -6.57 14.07
N ASP A 432 -1.12 -6.03 14.68
CA ASP A 432 0.26 -6.37 14.37
C ASP A 432 0.88 -7.23 15.47
N ASP A 433 0.84 -8.54 15.27
CA ASP A 433 1.42 -9.51 16.19
C ASP A 433 2.85 -9.96 15.80
N THR A 434 3.45 -9.31 14.81
CA THR A 434 4.75 -9.74 14.26
C THR A 434 5.90 -9.65 15.27
N TRP A 435 5.86 -8.69 16.18
CA TRP A 435 6.85 -8.54 17.26
C TRP A 435 6.91 -9.76 18.20
N ARG A 436 5.84 -10.56 18.27
CA ARG A 436 5.75 -11.82 19.04
C ARG A 436 5.70 -13.07 18.15
N GLY A 437 6.04 -12.94 16.86
CA GLY A 437 6.07 -14.04 15.89
C GLY A 437 4.72 -14.40 15.25
N GLY A 438 3.68 -13.59 15.45
CA GLY A 438 2.41 -13.69 14.74
C GLY A 438 2.44 -12.98 13.38
N THR A 439 1.25 -12.72 12.82
CA THR A 439 1.08 -12.06 11.52
C THR A 439 0.36 -10.72 11.66
N ARG A 440 0.48 -9.87 10.64
CA ARG A 440 -0.41 -8.70 10.50
C ARG A 440 -1.75 -9.12 9.95
N THR A 441 -2.82 -8.70 10.62
CA THR A 441 -4.19 -8.84 10.10
C THR A 441 -4.87 -7.48 10.09
N ARG A 442 -5.67 -7.23 9.06
CA ARG A 442 -6.41 -5.99 8.86
C ARG A 442 -7.87 -6.36 8.72
N HIS A 443 -8.74 -5.76 9.51
CA HIS A 443 -10.18 -6.02 9.41
C HIS A 443 -11.01 -4.80 9.82
N ILE A 444 -12.22 -4.73 9.29
CA ILE A 444 -13.23 -3.78 9.76
C ILE A 444 -13.65 -4.21 11.15
N THR A 445 -13.52 -3.31 12.12
CA THR A 445 -13.89 -3.55 13.52
C THR A 445 -15.22 -2.93 13.89
N GLU A 446 -15.59 -1.82 13.25
CA GLU A 446 -16.81 -1.07 13.58
C GLU A 446 -17.37 -0.39 12.33
N ILE A 447 -18.70 -0.45 12.15
CA ILE A 447 -19.42 0.43 11.21
C ILE A 447 -20.51 1.15 11.98
N ARG A 448 -20.49 2.48 11.93
CA ARG A 448 -21.56 3.33 12.45
C ARG A 448 -22.29 4.02 11.33
N GLN A 449 -23.62 3.94 11.37
CA GLN A 449 -24.50 4.72 10.53
C GLN A 449 -24.83 6.04 11.24
N LEU A 450 -24.77 7.17 10.53
CA LEU A 450 -25.29 8.44 11.03
C LEU A 450 -26.80 8.50 10.78
N THR A 451 -27.56 8.97 11.76
CA THR A 451 -29.04 9.02 11.67
C THR A 451 -29.56 10.33 11.10
N GLY A 452 -28.69 11.34 10.89
CA GLY A 452 -29.11 12.71 10.58
C GLY A 452 -29.47 13.56 11.80
N ALA A 453 -29.69 12.95 12.96
CA ALA A 453 -30.07 13.68 14.18
C ALA A 453 -28.84 14.18 14.95
N LEU A 454 -29.05 15.27 15.70
CA LEU A 454 -28.12 15.73 16.72
C LEU A 454 -28.76 15.60 18.11
N GLU A 455 -27.97 15.14 19.08
CA GLU A 455 -28.34 15.10 20.49
C GLU A 455 -27.22 15.76 21.30
N ASN A 456 -27.55 16.73 22.15
CA ASN A 456 -26.58 17.51 22.93
C ASN A 456 -25.45 18.11 22.06
N GLY A 457 -25.78 18.55 20.84
CA GLY A 457 -24.82 19.13 19.89
C GLY A 457 -23.87 18.13 19.23
N ARG A 458 -24.10 16.82 19.39
CA ARG A 458 -23.31 15.76 18.76
C ARG A 458 -24.14 14.91 17.79
N PRO A 459 -23.54 14.41 16.70
CA PRO A 459 -24.26 13.53 15.77
C PRO A 459 -24.66 12.22 16.45
N VAL A 460 -25.91 11.81 16.23
CA VAL A 460 -26.42 10.51 16.69
C VAL A 460 -26.01 9.45 15.69
N THR A 461 -25.52 8.32 16.21
CA THR A 461 -25.08 7.18 15.40
C THR A 461 -25.78 5.91 15.84
N HIS A 462 -26.06 5.04 14.87
CA HIS A 462 -26.49 3.67 15.07
C HIS A 462 -25.31 2.72 14.83
N LEU A 463 -25.09 1.76 15.74
CA LEU A 463 -24.02 0.76 15.58
C LEU A 463 -24.52 -0.33 14.63
N THR A 464 -24.07 -0.28 13.38
CA THR A 464 -24.48 -1.20 12.33
C THR A 464 -23.72 -2.51 12.38
N TYR A 465 -22.41 -2.45 12.64
CA TYR A 465 -21.56 -3.64 12.71
C TYR A 465 -20.48 -3.47 13.77
N ALA A 466 -20.19 -4.55 14.49
CA ALA A 466 -19.03 -4.69 15.34
C ALA A 466 -18.40 -6.08 15.14
N ALA A 467 -17.09 -6.12 14.90
CA ALA A 467 -16.37 -7.38 14.78
C ALA A 467 -16.36 -8.15 16.11
N PRO A 468 -16.39 -9.49 16.09
CA PRO A 468 -16.24 -10.28 17.30
C PRO A 468 -14.87 -10.03 17.95
N THR A 469 -14.85 -9.97 19.28
CA THR A 469 -13.62 -9.91 20.09
C THR A 469 -13.57 -11.13 21.01
N PRO A 470 -12.44 -11.40 21.68
CA PRO A 470 -12.38 -12.48 22.68
C PRO A 470 -13.39 -12.33 23.82
N THR A 471 -13.90 -11.13 24.06
CA THR A 471 -14.79 -10.79 25.18
C THR A 471 -16.21 -10.43 24.76
N SER A 472 -16.48 -10.26 23.46
CA SER A 472 -17.80 -9.87 22.94
C SER A 472 -18.11 -10.59 21.62
N PRO A 473 -19.32 -11.14 21.46
CA PRO A 473 -19.74 -11.62 20.14
C PRO A 473 -19.81 -10.45 19.15
N GLY A 474 -19.67 -10.77 17.86
CA GLY A 474 -19.87 -9.80 16.78
C GLY A 474 -21.34 -9.40 16.67
N MET A 475 -21.58 -8.23 16.09
CA MET A 475 -22.91 -7.66 15.87
C MET A 475 -23.05 -7.25 14.41
N PHE A 476 -24.23 -7.50 13.82
CA PHE A 476 -24.63 -6.94 12.54
C PHE A 476 -26.12 -6.60 12.58
N HIS A 477 -26.45 -5.34 12.85
CA HIS A 477 -27.83 -4.85 12.98
C HIS A 477 -27.98 -3.54 12.17
N PRO A 478 -27.98 -3.58 10.84
CA PRO A 478 -28.23 -2.36 10.04
C PRO A 478 -29.65 -1.82 10.27
N ASP A 479 -29.83 -0.51 10.11
CA ASP A 479 -31.15 0.12 10.24
C ASP A 479 -32.13 -0.42 9.16
N PRO A 480 -33.31 -0.91 9.54
CA PRO A 480 -34.24 -1.53 8.58
C PRO A 480 -34.70 -0.59 7.46
N ALA A 481 -34.85 0.72 7.74
CA ALA A 481 -35.27 1.69 6.73
C ALA A 481 -34.16 1.91 5.70
N LEU A 482 -32.91 2.07 6.15
CA LEU A 482 -31.76 2.16 5.25
C LEU A 482 -31.61 0.88 4.42
N VAL A 483 -31.79 -0.30 5.01
CA VAL A 483 -31.70 -1.57 4.28
C VAL A 483 -32.77 -1.64 3.20
N ALA A 484 -34.01 -1.29 3.51
CA ALA A 484 -35.09 -1.30 2.53
C ALA A 484 -34.73 -0.44 1.31
N GLU A 485 -34.13 0.73 1.55
CA GLU A 485 -33.59 1.56 0.48
C GLU A 485 -32.45 0.87 -0.29
N LEU A 486 -31.41 0.41 0.41
CA LEU A 486 -30.23 -0.24 -0.21
C LEU A 486 -30.59 -1.49 -1.01
N SER A 487 -31.67 -2.19 -0.66
CA SER A 487 -32.14 -3.40 -1.35
C SER A 487 -32.56 -3.17 -2.82
N HIS A 488 -32.87 -1.92 -3.19
CA HIS A 488 -33.14 -1.56 -4.59
C HIS A 488 -31.88 -1.65 -5.46
N TYR A 489 -30.71 -1.51 -4.85
CA TYR A 489 -29.42 -1.54 -5.52
C TYR A 489 -28.72 -2.89 -5.37
N GLU A 490 -28.88 -3.53 -4.21
CA GLU A 490 -28.29 -4.84 -3.89
C GLU A 490 -29.30 -5.67 -3.09
N PRO A 491 -30.15 -6.48 -3.76
CA PRO A 491 -31.23 -7.23 -3.10
C PRO A 491 -30.72 -8.18 -2.02
N GLU A 492 -29.48 -8.68 -2.14
CA GLU A 492 -28.88 -9.58 -1.17
C GLU A 492 -28.77 -8.98 0.23
N VAL A 493 -28.72 -7.64 0.37
CA VAL A 493 -28.61 -6.98 1.68
C VAL A 493 -29.73 -7.40 2.65
N THR A 494 -30.90 -7.74 2.13
CA THR A 494 -32.07 -8.19 2.92
C THR A 494 -31.95 -9.59 3.47
N ARG A 495 -31.04 -10.43 2.95
CA ARG A 495 -30.87 -11.84 3.41
C ARG A 495 -30.16 -11.95 4.76
N TRP A 496 -29.57 -10.85 5.24
CA TRP A 496 -28.68 -10.82 6.39
C TRP A 496 -29.28 -10.08 7.60
N ILE A 497 -30.58 -9.81 7.55
CA ILE A 497 -31.41 -9.13 8.57
C ILE A 497 -32.56 -10.06 8.90
#